data_AF-A0A928BQU0-F1
#
_entry.id   AF-A0A928BQU0-F1
#
_cell.length_a   1.000
_cell.length_b   1.000
_cell.length_c   1.000
_cell.angle_alpha   90.00
_cell.angle_beta   90.00
_cell.angle_gamma   90.00
#
_symmetry.space_group_name_H-M   'P 1'
#
loop_
_entity.id
_entity.type
_entity.pdbx_description
1 polymer ?
#
loop_
_entity_poly.entity_id
_entity_poly.type
_entity_poly.pdbx_seq_one_letter_code
_entity_poly.pdbx_strand_id
1 'polypeptide(L)'
;MKKIKKHANPENWSHKNDYPIEEVWNTDNTLAQLITPRLLAFKGLNKHGLPEPFNDMREWDNTIQKMIDAFELMKYVHSHSAEEEATIKQGLELFCKYYQNLWD
;
A
#
# COMPACT_ATOMS: atom_id res chain seq x y z
N MET A 1 -39.05 34.47 -18.72
CA MET A 1 -38.45 33.18 -19.10
C MET A 1 -37.65 32.63 -17.91
N LYS A 2 -38.11 31.54 -17.28
CA LYS A 2 -37.38 30.89 -16.17
C LYS A 2 -36.28 30.00 -16.76
N LYS A 3 -35.01 30.26 -16.41
CA LYS A 3 -33.89 29.37 -16.75
C LYS A 3 -34.07 28.04 -16.01
N ILE A 4 -34.40 26.99 -16.73
CA ILE A 4 -34.43 25.62 -16.20
C ILE A 4 -32.97 25.25 -15.91
N LYS A 5 -32.62 25.06 -14.64
CA LYS A 5 -31.35 24.43 -14.27
C LYS A 5 -31.41 23.00 -14.80
N LYS A 6 -30.55 22.65 -15.75
CA LYS A 6 -30.36 21.26 -16.17
C LYS A 6 -29.94 20.48 -14.92
N HIS A 7 -30.84 19.67 -14.38
CA HIS A 7 -30.47 18.63 -13.44
C HIS A 7 -29.50 17.70 -14.18
N ALA A 8 -28.25 17.65 -13.73
CA ALA A 8 -27.29 16.68 -14.23
C ALA A 8 -27.87 15.28 -13.97
N ASN A 9 -27.95 14.48 -15.03
CA ASN A 9 -28.40 13.09 -14.95
C ASN A 9 -27.40 12.31 -14.07
N PRO A 10 -27.82 11.68 -12.95
CA PRO A 10 -26.90 10.92 -12.09
C PRO A 10 -26.18 9.78 -12.80
N GLU A 11 -26.71 9.29 -13.93
CA GLU A 11 -26.12 8.25 -14.78
C GLU A 11 -24.85 8.68 -15.55
N ASN A 12 -24.49 9.98 -15.54
CA ASN A 12 -23.27 10.48 -16.21
C ASN A 12 -22.11 10.76 -15.23
N TRP A 13 -22.22 10.33 -13.98
CA TRP A 13 -21.11 10.45 -13.04
C TRP A 13 -20.00 9.46 -13.40
N SER A 14 -18.75 9.94 -13.41
CA SER A 14 -17.58 9.17 -13.78
C SER A 14 -16.46 9.46 -12.80
N HIS A 15 -15.86 8.40 -12.26
CA HIS A 15 -14.73 8.45 -11.33
C HIS A 15 -13.41 8.94 -11.96
N LYS A 16 -13.41 9.26 -13.26
CA LYS A 16 -12.20 9.58 -14.02
C LYS A 16 -11.40 10.79 -13.51
N ASN A 17 -12.01 11.62 -12.67
CA ASN A 17 -11.41 12.83 -12.11
C ASN A 17 -11.38 12.79 -10.58
N ASP A 18 -11.67 11.65 -9.95
CA ASP A 18 -11.68 11.52 -8.49
C ASP A 18 -10.25 11.60 -7.92
N TYR A 19 -9.24 11.28 -8.74
CA TYR A 19 -7.82 11.30 -8.40
C TYR A 19 -7.00 11.99 -9.49
N PRO A 20 -5.82 12.56 -9.15
CA PRO A 20 -4.85 13.02 -10.15
C PRO A 20 -4.49 11.89 -11.11
N ILE A 21 -4.45 12.19 -12.41
CA ILE A 21 -4.19 11.18 -13.45
C ILE A 21 -2.83 10.48 -13.25
N GLU A 22 -1.84 11.19 -12.71
CA GLU A 22 -0.52 10.63 -12.38
C GLU A 22 -0.59 9.58 -11.26
N GLU A 23 -1.44 9.78 -10.24
CA GLU A 23 -1.64 8.78 -9.18
C GLU A 23 -2.36 7.55 -9.72
N VAL A 24 -3.26 7.72 -10.70
CA VAL A 24 -3.93 6.61 -11.38
C VAL A 24 -2.93 5.79 -12.19
N TRP A 25 -2.06 6.44 -12.98
CA TRP A 25 -1.03 5.73 -13.77
C TRP A 25 0.07 5.12 -12.89
N ASN A 26 0.35 5.69 -11.72
CA ASN A 26 1.36 5.23 -10.76
C ASN A 26 0.73 4.74 -9.46
N THR A 27 -0.34 3.96 -9.58
CA THR A 27 -1.13 3.51 -8.42
C THR A 27 -0.26 2.74 -7.43
N ASP A 28 0.63 1.88 -7.92
CA ASP A 28 1.55 1.09 -7.10
C ASP A 28 2.55 1.98 -6.33
N ASN A 29 3.18 2.96 -6.96
CA ASN A 29 4.07 3.90 -6.27
C ASN A 29 3.31 4.73 -5.23
N THR A 30 2.12 5.21 -5.60
CA THR A 30 1.26 6.01 -4.72
C THR A 30 0.87 5.21 -3.49
N LEU A 31 0.45 3.95 -3.66
CA LEU A 31 0.15 3.07 -2.55
C LEU A 31 1.39 2.74 -1.72
N ALA A 32 2.56 2.52 -2.34
CA ALA A 32 3.81 2.29 -1.63
C ALA A 32 4.16 3.49 -0.73
N GLN A 33 4.08 4.72 -1.23
CA GLN A 33 4.29 5.94 -0.44
C GLN A 33 3.34 6.05 0.76
N LEU A 34 2.10 5.54 0.65
CA LEU A 34 1.15 5.51 1.76
C LEU A 34 1.40 4.35 2.73
N ILE A 35 1.73 3.17 2.24
CA ILE A 35 1.89 1.95 3.04
C ILE A 35 3.18 2.01 3.87
N THR A 36 4.30 2.42 3.28
CA THR A 36 5.61 2.40 3.93
C THR A 36 5.66 3.11 5.29
N PRO A 37 5.21 4.37 5.44
CA PRO A 37 5.24 5.03 6.76
C PRO A 37 4.32 4.35 7.78
N ARG A 38 3.25 3.66 7.35
CA ARG A 38 2.35 2.93 8.24
C ARG A 38 2.99 1.64 8.74
N LEU A 39 3.70 0.91 7.88
CA LEU A 39 4.46 -0.28 8.29
C LEU A 39 5.62 0.09 9.22
N LEU A 40 6.34 1.19 8.94
CA LEU A 40 7.37 1.73 9.83
C LEU A 40 6.78 2.08 11.21
N ALA A 41 5.64 2.75 11.24
CA ALA A 41 4.96 3.08 12.49
C ALA A 41 4.49 1.82 13.23
N PHE A 42 3.86 0.87 12.53
CA PHE A 42 3.37 -0.39 13.11
C PHE A 42 4.48 -1.19 13.76
N LYS A 43 5.62 -1.37 13.07
CA LYS A 43 6.82 -2.02 13.61
C LYS A 43 7.42 -1.28 14.82
N GLY A 44 7.21 0.03 14.92
CA GLY A 44 7.68 0.85 16.04
C GLY A 44 6.78 0.82 17.28
N LEU A 45 5.62 0.17 17.23
CA LEU A 45 4.70 0.08 18.37
C LEU A 45 5.20 -0.96 19.39
N ASN A 46 5.07 -0.64 20.69
CA ASN A 46 5.47 -1.56 21.77
C ASN A 46 4.51 -2.75 21.96
N LYS A 47 3.35 -2.74 21.29
CA LYS A 47 2.33 -3.79 21.33
C LYS A 47 1.58 -3.80 19.99
N HIS A 48 1.50 -4.97 19.38
CA HIS A 48 0.65 -5.27 18.23
C HIS A 48 0.42 -6.79 18.17
N GLY A 49 -0.56 -7.24 17.39
CA GLY A 49 -0.86 -8.65 17.22
C GLY A 49 0.34 -9.46 16.72
N LEU A 50 0.49 -10.68 17.23
CA LEU A 50 1.45 -11.67 16.74
C LEU A 50 0.68 -12.72 15.90
N PRO A 51 0.79 -12.68 14.57
CA PRO A 51 0.11 -13.67 13.74
C PRO A 51 0.70 -15.07 13.91
N GLU A 52 -0.14 -16.11 13.81
CA GLU A 52 0.38 -17.46 13.59
C GLU A 52 1.10 -17.52 12.21
N PRO A 53 2.21 -18.26 12.06
CA PRO A 53 2.80 -19.21 13.00
C PRO A 53 3.96 -18.62 13.85
N PHE A 54 4.08 -17.29 13.95
CA PHE A 54 5.19 -16.69 14.67
C PHE A 54 5.08 -16.93 16.17
N ASN A 55 6.21 -17.28 16.79
CA ASN A 55 6.30 -17.46 18.25
C ASN A 55 7.13 -16.35 18.90
N ASP A 56 7.78 -15.52 18.09
CA ASP A 56 8.64 -14.43 18.52
C ASP A 56 8.32 -13.15 17.75
N MET A 57 8.18 -12.04 18.48
CA MET A 57 7.98 -10.70 17.92
C MET A 57 9.12 -10.31 16.97
N ARG A 58 10.36 -10.77 17.23
CA ARG A 58 11.49 -10.46 16.35
C ARG A 58 11.34 -11.10 14.97
N GLU A 59 10.77 -12.30 14.89
CA GLU A 59 10.49 -12.95 13.60
C GLU A 59 9.44 -12.15 12.83
N TRP A 60 8.41 -11.68 13.53
CA TRP A 60 7.38 -10.85 12.95
C TRP A 60 7.92 -9.49 12.48
N ASP A 61 8.76 -8.82 13.29
CA ASP A 61 9.43 -7.57 12.93
C ASP A 61 10.34 -7.71 11.71
N ASN A 62 11.00 -8.85 11.57
CA ASN A 62 11.81 -9.18 10.39
C ASN A 62 10.93 -9.38 9.15
N THR A 63 9.76 -9.99 9.32
CA THR A 63 8.78 -10.11 8.24
C THR A 63 8.20 -8.75 7.84
N ILE A 64 7.85 -7.90 8.79
CA ILE A 64 7.39 -6.52 8.51
C ILE A 64 8.50 -5.72 7.83
N GLN A 65 9.77 -5.89 8.25
CA GLN A 65 10.90 -5.22 7.59
C GLN A 65 10.98 -5.56 6.10
N LYS A 66 10.81 -6.82 5.72
CA LYS A 66 10.83 -7.23 4.31
C LYS A 66 9.70 -6.58 3.49
N MET A 67 8.53 -6.37 4.10
CA MET A 67 7.45 -5.60 3.47
C MET A 67 7.86 -4.13 3.30
N ILE A 68 8.44 -3.52 4.34
CA ILE A 68 8.95 -2.14 4.30
C ILE A 68 9.98 -1.99 3.18
N ASP A 69 10.95 -2.90 3.09
CA ASP A 69 12.02 -2.86 2.09
C ASP A 69 11.44 -2.91 0.66
N ALA A 70 10.46 -3.80 0.42
CA ALA A 70 9.76 -3.87 -0.86
C ALA A 70 9.03 -2.57 -1.21
N PHE A 71 8.22 -2.03 -0.29
CA PHE A 71 7.48 -0.79 -0.57
C PHE A 71 8.42 0.43 -0.65
N GLU A 72 9.54 0.46 0.08
CA GLU A 72 10.55 1.53 -0.10
C GLU A 72 11.12 1.54 -1.52
N LEU A 73 11.48 0.37 -2.07
CA LEU A 73 11.95 0.26 -3.46
C LEU A 73 10.88 0.74 -4.45
N MET A 74 9.61 0.41 -4.19
CA MET A 74 8.49 0.77 -5.05
C MET A 74 8.02 2.24 -4.93
N LYS A 75 8.61 3.12 -4.11
CA LYS A 75 8.04 4.47 -3.89
C LYS A 75 8.14 5.42 -5.08
N TYR A 76 9.22 5.34 -5.87
CA TYR A 76 9.55 6.38 -6.86
C TYR A 76 10.11 5.85 -8.17
N VAL A 77 10.41 4.55 -8.24
CA VAL A 77 11.18 3.95 -9.34
C VAL A 77 10.37 2.81 -9.94
N HIS A 78 10.38 2.70 -11.28
CA HIS A 78 9.71 1.61 -12.01
C HIS A 78 10.69 0.58 -12.60
N SER A 79 12.00 0.84 -12.50
CA SER A 79 13.04 -0.05 -13.00
C SER A 79 13.91 -0.52 -11.85
N HIS A 80 13.97 -1.83 -11.69
CA HIS A 80 14.68 -2.48 -10.60
C HIS A 80 15.70 -3.47 -11.16
N SER A 81 16.81 -3.62 -10.46
CA SER A 81 17.71 -4.75 -10.66
C SER A 81 17.00 -6.07 -10.35
N ALA A 82 17.52 -7.19 -10.84
CA ALA A 82 16.95 -8.51 -10.53
C ALA A 82 16.91 -8.82 -9.02
N GLU A 83 17.87 -8.27 -8.26
CA GLU A 83 17.95 -8.40 -6.80
C GLU A 83 16.87 -7.59 -6.09
N GLU A 84 16.62 -6.37 -6.55
CA GLU A 84 15.53 -5.52 -6.06
C GLU A 84 14.17 -6.11 -6.44
N GLU A 85 13.99 -6.63 -7.66
CA GLU A 85 12.75 -7.32 -8.06
C GLU A 85 12.47 -8.55 -7.18
N ALA A 86 13.50 -9.31 -6.81
CA ALA A 86 13.36 -10.43 -5.88
C ALA A 86 12.93 -9.96 -4.48
N THR A 87 13.48 -8.84 -4.01
CA THR A 87 13.12 -8.21 -2.72
C THR A 87 11.68 -7.72 -2.74
N ILE A 88 11.28 -7.01 -3.81
CA ILE A 88 9.91 -6.52 -4.02
C ILE A 88 8.94 -7.69 -4.02
N LYS A 89 9.21 -8.73 -4.81
CA LYS A 89 8.36 -9.92 -4.87
C LYS A 89 8.18 -10.57 -3.51
N GLN A 90 9.27 -10.79 -2.77
CA GLN A 90 9.20 -11.39 -1.44
C GLN A 90 8.38 -10.54 -0.48
N GLY A 91 8.59 -9.22 -0.45
CA GLY A 91 7.85 -8.33 0.45
C GLY A 91 6.36 -8.24 0.10
N LEU A 92 6.00 -8.22 -1.19
CA LEU A 92 4.61 -8.23 -1.64
C LEU A 92 3.89 -9.55 -1.30
N GLU A 93 4.56 -10.70 -1.45
CA GLU A 93 4.01 -12.00 -1.05
C GLU A 93 3.74 -12.05 0.45
N LEU A 94 4.67 -11.55 1.26
CA LEU A 94 4.50 -11.43 2.71
C LEU A 94 3.36 -10.47 3.07
N PHE A 95 3.32 -9.30 2.44
CA PHE A 95 2.27 -8.31 2.68
C PHE A 95 0.89 -8.89 2.33
N CYS A 96 0.75 -9.53 1.17
CA CYS A 96 -0.49 -10.20 0.79
C CYS A 96 -0.92 -11.24 1.84
N LYS A 97 0.02 -12.07 2.30
CA LYS A 97 -0.25 -13.13 3.29
C LYS A 97 -0.70 -12.57 4.63
N TYR A 98 -0.09 -11.49 5.11
CA TYR A 98 -0.30 -10.98 6.47
C TYR A 98 -1.00 -9.61 6.51
N TYR A 99 -1.59 -9.15 5.41
CA TYR A 99 -2.26 -7.85 5.33
C TYR A 99 -3.31 -7.69 6.43
N GLN A 100 -4.09 -8.73 6.67
CA GLN A 100 -5.11 -8.78 7.71
C GLN A 100 -4.55 -9.04 9.11
N ASN A 101 -3.23 -9.04 9.30
CA ASN A 101 -2.56 -9.15 10.60
C ASN A 101 -1.88 -7.85 11.04
N LEU A 102 -2.05 -6.77 10.27
CA LEU A 102 -1.60 -5.42 10.61
C LEU A 102 -2.59 -4.72 11.57
N TRP A 103 -2.91 -5.37 12.69
CA TRP A 103 -3.81 -4.89 13.75
C TRP A 103 -3.24 -5.16 15.16
N ASP A 104 -3.87 -4.60 16.20
CA ASP A 104 -3.50 -4.77 17.63
C ASP A 104 -4.23 -5.92 18.33
#